data_AF-A0A4Q8K103-F1
#
_entry.id   AF-A0A4Q8K103-F1
#
_cell.length_a   1.000
_cell.length_b   1.000
_cell.length_c   1.000
_cell.angle_alpha   90.00
_cell.angle_beta   90.00
_cell.angle_gamma   90.00
#
_symmetry.space_group_name_H-M   'P 1'
#
loop_
_entity.id
_entity.type
_entity.pdbx_description
1 polymer ?
#
loop_
_entity_poly.entity_id
_entity_poly.type
_entity_poly.pdbx_seq_one_letter_code
_entity_poly.pdbx_strand_id
1 'polypeptide(L)'
;MGARMRLLVCGSAPLVWQCANFIRCALGCVVVEGYGQTECVAPCTLNIQGDYSVGHVGPPISCCHIKLVDVPEMEYYSKNGQGEICVKGFKCLQRLL
;
A
#
# COMPACT_ATOMS: atom_id res chain seq x y z
N MET A 1 23.88 -11.50 6.25
CA MET A 1 22.64 -11.27 7.03
C MET A 1 21.58 -12.32 6.68
N GLY A 2 21.94 -13.60 6.77
CA GLY A 2 21.15 -14.70 6.19
C GLY A 2 20.22 -15.42 7.18
N ALA A 3 19.12 -15.94 6.62
CA ALA A 3 18.20 -16.97 7.13
C ALA A 3 17.27 -16.66 8.33
N ARG A 4 17.38 -15.51 9.00
CA ARG A 4 16.44 -15.14 10.09
C ARG A 4 15.38 -14.11 9.72
N MET A 5 15.49 -13.47 8.57
CA MET A 5 14.49 -12.52 8.11
C MET A 5 13.30 -13.26 7.51
N ARG A 6 12.12 -13.12 8.13
CA ARG A 6 10.90 -13.79 7.68
C ARG A 6 9.94 -12.85 6.93
N LEU A 7 10.04 -11.55 7.21
CA LEU A 7 9.14 -10.53 6.69
C LEU A 7 9.94 -9.29 6.32
N LEU A 8 9.68 -8.78 5.12
CA LEU A 8 10.13 -7.47 4.65
C LEU A 8 8.88 -6.67 4.29
N VAL A 9 8.77 -5.46 4.85
CA VAL A 9 7.67 -4.52 4.58
C VAL A 9 8.22 -3.36 3.75
N CYS A 10 7.56 -3.07 2.63
CA CYS A 10 7.88 -1.96 1.74
C CYS A 10 6.66 -1.03 1.61
N GLY A 11 6.91 0.25 1.34
CA GLY A 11 5.86 1.25 1.18
C GLY A 11 6.44 2.59 0.75
N SER A 12 5.61 3.63 0.82
CA SER A 12 5.91 5.03 0.45
C SER A 12 6.14 5.30 -1.04
N ALA A 13 6.71 4.36 -1.79
CA ALA A 13 6.91 4.47 -3.23
C ALA A 13 6.58 3.13 -3.93
N PRO A 14 6.20 3.17 -5.22
CA PRO A 14 5.87 1.96 -5.96
C PRO A 14 7.04 0.97 -6.01
N LEU A 15 6.83 -0.26 -5.52
CA LEU A 15 7.81 -1.33 -5.66
C LEU A 15 7.62 -2.02 -7.02
N VAL A 16 8.64 -1.92 -7.86
CA VAL A 16 8.66 -2.60 -9.16
C VAL A 16 8.63 -4.12 -8.94
N TRP A 17 7.77 -4.83 -9.67
CA TRP A 17 7.51 -6.26 -9.47
C TRP A 17 8.78 -7.13 -9.62
N GLN A 18 9.70 -6.76 -10.51
CA GLN A 18 11.00 -7.42 -10.66
C GLN A 18 11.80 -7.39 -9.35
N CYS A 19 11.81 -6.23 -8.67
CA CYS A 19 12.53 -6.05 -7.41
C CYS A 19 11.90 -6.89 -6.30
N ALA A 20 10.57 -6.89 -6.20
CA ALA A 20 9.84 -7.70 -5.20
C ALA A 20 10.17 -9.20 -5.35
N ASN A 21 10.16 -9.71 -6.58
CA ASN A 21 10.47 -11.12 -6.86
C ASN A 21 11.95 -11.45 -6.62
N PHE A 22 12.85 -10.57 -7.03
CA PHE A 22 14.28 -10.74 -6.75
C PHE A 22 14.55 -10.83 -5.24
N ILE A 23 13.97 -9.93 -4.44
CA ILE A 23 14.13 -9.90 -2.98
C ILE A 23 13.57 -11.18 -2.34
N ARG A 24 12.38 -11.64 -2.76
CA ARG A 24 11.80 -12.92 -2.30
C ARG A 24 12.74 -14.09 -2.56
N CYS A 25 13.27 -14.21 -3.78
CA CYS A 25 14.18 -15.28 -4.16
C CYS A 25 15.53 -15.20 -3.44
N ALA A 26 16.10 -14.00 -3.31
CA ALA A 26 17.41 -13.79 -2.71
C ALA A 26 17.41 -13.97 -1.18
N LEU A 27 16.32 -13.57 -0.51
CA LEU A 27 16.25 -13.52 0.95
C LEU A 27 15.37 -14.61 1.56
N GLY A 28 14.56 -15.32 0.76
CA GLY A 28 13.66 -16.38 1.24
C GLY A 28 12.59 -15.89 2.20
N CYS A 29 12.21 -14.61 2.11
CA CYS A 29 11.27 -13.96 3.03
C CYS A 29 9.95 -13.58 2.34
N VAL A 30 8.90 -13.39 3.14
CA VAL A 30 7.67 -12.76 2.67
C VAL A 30 7.93 -11.27 2.45
N VAL A 31 7.59 -10.76 1.25
CA VAL A 31 7.65 -9.33 0.93
C VAL A 31 6.23 -8.80 0.83
N VAL A 32 5.92 -7.83 1.68
CA VAL A 32 4.63 -7.16 1.80
C VAL A 32 4.81 -5.71 1.38
N GLU A 33 3.93 -5.22 0.50
CA GLU A 33 3.86 -3.82 0.10
C GLU A 33 2.60 -3.18 0.69
N GLY A 34 2.67 -1.91 1.06
CA GLY A 34 1.53 -1.15 1.55
C GLY A 34 1.63 0.33 1.19
N TYR A 35 0.48 0.95 0.93
CA TYR A 35 0.37 2.39 0.75
C TYR A 35 -0.07 3.06 2.05
N GLY A 36 0.56 4.18 2.39
CA GLY A 36 0.24 5.01 3.55
C GLY A 36 0.78 6.42 3.36
N GLN A 37 0.34 7.31 4.23
CA GLN A 37 0.75 8.71 4.26
C GLN A 37 1.08 9.10 5.70
N THR A 38 1.91 10.12 5.87
CA THR A 38 2.25 10.67 7.19
C THR A 38 1.00 11.05 7.99
N GLU A 39 0.02 11.61 7.29
CA GLU A 39 -1.29 12.06 7.76
C GLU A 39 -2.19 10.91 8.23
N CYS A 40 -1.88 9.66 7.89
CA CYS A 40 -2.68 8.49 8.25
C CYS A 40 -1.97 7.52 9.21
N VAL A 41 -0.81 7.91 9.76
CA VAL A 41 -0.01 7.12 10.71
C VAL A 41 0.20 5.68 10.24
N ALA A 42 1.27 5.47 9.47
CA ALA A 42 1.66 4.19 8.89
C ALA A 42 0.72 3.75 7.72
N PRO A 43 0.57 2.45 7.35
CA PRO A 43 -0.14 2.10 6.12
C PRO A 43 -1.66 2.30 6.23
N CYS A 44 -2.30 2.70 5.13
CA CYS A 44 -3.74 2.66 4.91
C CYS A 44 -4.18 1.34 4.26
N THR A 45 -3.27 0.71 3.50
CA THR A 45 -3.42 -0.59 2.83
C THR A 45 -2.19 -1.44 3.07
N LEU A 46 -2.35 -2.76 3.08
CA LEU A 46 -1.22 -3.68 3.23
C LEU A 46 -1.52 -5.01 2.54
N ASN A 47 -0.56 -5.53 1.78
CA ASN A 47 -0.66 -6.88 1.21
C ASN A 47 -0.82 -7.93 2.32
N ILE A 48 -1.61 -8.97 2.03
CA ILE A 48 -1.85 -10.06 2.97
C ILE A 48 -0.68 -11.05 2.89
N GLN A 49 -0.23 -11.55 4.05
CA GLN A 49 0.79 -12.60 4.04
C GLN A 49 0.28 -13.84 3.30
N GLY A 50 1.09 -14.34 2.36
CA GLY A 50 0.71 -15.46 1.49
C GLY A 50 0.08 -15.03 0.16
N ASP A 51 -0.26 -13.75 0.00
CA ASP A 51 -0.56 -13.17 -1.31
C ASP A 51 0.76 -12.77 -1.99
N TYR A 52 1.08 -13.47 -3.08
CA TYR A 52 2.30 -13.25 -3.87
C TYR A 52 2.05 -12.45 -5.15
N SER A 53 0.80 -12.05 -5.41
CA SER A 53 0.49 -11.22 -6.56
C SER A 53 1.17 -9.84 -6.42
N VAL A 54 1.44 -9.21 -7.57
CA VAL A 54 2.28 -8.02 -7.69
C VAL A 54 1.52 -6.92 -8.39
N GLY A 55 1.92 -5.66 -8.17
CA GLY A 55 1.27 -4.50 -8.78
C GLY A 55 0.09 -3.95 -7.98
N HIS A 56 -0.10 -4.37 -6.73
CA HIS A 56 -1.03 -3.76 -5.79
C HIS A 56 -0.43 -3.66 -4.38
N VAL A 57 -1.00 -2.76 -3.59
CA VAL A 57 -0.65 -2.46 -2.20
C VAL A 57 -1.60 -3.09 -1.17
N GLY A 58 -2.57 -3.86 -1.67
CA GLY A 58 -3.40 -4.73 -0.86
C GLY A 58 -4.70 -4.06 -0.42
N PRO A 59 -5.52 -4.77 0.37
CA PRO A 59 -6.78 -4.23 0.85
C PRO A 59 -6.56 -3.11 1.88
N PRO A 60 -7.59 -2.27 2.11
CA PRO A 60 -7.61 -1.37 3.26
C PRO A 60 -7.40 -2.15 4.56
N ILE A 61 -6.53 -1.64 5.43
CA ILE A 61 -6.34 -2.26 6.74
C ILE A 61 -7.52 -1.96 7.66
N SER A 62 -7.68 -2.78 8.71
CA SER A 62 -8.73 -2.58 9.72
C SER A 62 -8.71 -1.13 10.22
N CYS A 63 -9.90 -0.52 10.31
CA CYS A 63 -10.16 0.88 10.67
C CYS A 63 -9.92 1.94 9.59
N CYS A 64 -9.58 1.57 8.35
CA CYS A 64 -9.47 2.50 7.22
C CYS A 64 -10.60 2.25 6.20
N HIS A 65 -11.25 3.33 5.78
CA HIS A 65 -12.16 3.37 4.64
C HIS A 65 -11.47 4.15 3.52
N ILE A 66 -11.48 3.61 2.30
CA ILE A 66 -10.84 4.22 1.14
C ILE A 66 -11.87 4.39 0.04
N LYS A 67 -11.85 5.53 -0.63
CA LYS A 67 -12.70 5.84 -1.78
C LYS A 67 -11.88 6.57 -2.86
N LEU A 68 -12.21 6.31 -4.12
CA LEU A 68 -11.76 7.13 -5.25
C LEU A 68 -12.72 8.30 -5.46
N VAL A 69 -12.18 9.51 -5.56
CA VAL A 69 -12.89 10.74 -5.92
C VAL A 69 -12.49 11.13 -7.33
N ASP A 70 -13.46 11.53 -8.15
CA ASP A 70 -13.23 11.97 -9.52
C ASP A 70 -12.36 13.24 -9.54
N VAL A 71 -11.45 13.31 -10.51
CA VAL A 71 -10.61 14.50 -10.78
C VAL A 71 -10.76 14.85 -12.26
N PRO A 72 -11.84 15.59 -12.63
CA PRO A 72 -12.17 15.87 -14.03
C PRO A 72 -11.05 16.60 -14.80
N GLU A 73 -10.27 17.44 -14.11
CA GLU A 73 -9.15 18.20 -14.69
C GLU A 73 -8.02 17.31 -15.20
N MET A 74 -7.89 16.09 -14.66
CA MET A 74 -6.92 15.08 -15.09
C MET A 74 -7.58 13.92 -15.84
N GLU A 75 -8.87 14.03 -16.19
CA GLU A 75 -9.66 12.98 -16.82
C GLU A 75 -9.74 11.66 -16.02
N TYR A 76 -9.55 11.73 -14.70
CA TYR A 76 -9.65 10.58 -13.81
C TYR A 76 -11.06 10.45 -13.23
N TYR A 77 -11.68 9.28 -13.47
CA TYR A 77 -13.03 8.99 -13.02
C TYR A 77 -13.09 7.67 -12.26
N SER A 78 -13.71 7.69 -11.08
CA SER A 78 -13.86 6.56 -10.16
C SER A 78 -14.56 5.37 -10.80
N LYS A 79 -15.50 5.62 -11.72
CA LYS A 79 -16.16 4.59 -12.54
C LYS A 79 -15.18 3.76 -13.40
N ASN A 80 -14.02 4.31 -13.73
CA ASN A 80 -12.94 3.66 -14.48
C ASN A 80 -11.86 3.08 -13.54
N GLY A 81 -12.07 3.09 -12.22
CA GLY A 81 -11.07 2.67 -11.24
C GLY A 81 -9.91 3.64 -11.06
N GLN A 82 -10.09 4.91 -11.44
CA GLN A 82 -9.07 5.98 -11.35
C GLN A 82 -9.62 7.16 -10.56
N GLY A 83 -8.77 7.93 -9.91
CA GLY A 83 -9.21 9.10 -9.14
C GLY A 83 -8.25 9.44 -8.01
N GLU A 84 -8.58 10.48 -7.26
CA GLU A 84 -7.90 10.82 -6.02
C GLU A 84 -8.25 9.79 -4.94
N ILE A 85 -7.22 9.29 -4.25
CA ILE A 85 -7.38 8.33 -3.14
C ILE A 85 -7.71 9.13 -1.88
N CYS A 86 -8.94 9.01 -1.38
CA CYS A 86 -9.34 9.58 -0.10
C CYS A 86 -9.43 8.51 0.97
N VAL A 87 -8.81 8.78 2.13
CA VAL A 87 -8.79 7.87 3.28
C VAL A 87 -9.53 8.49 4.45
N LYS A 88 -10.37 7.68 5.12
CA LYS A 88 -11.05 8.03 6.37
C LYS A 88 -10.86 6.91 7.39
N GLY A 89 -10.44 7.25 8.60
CA GLY A 89 -10.29 6.28 9.68
C GLY A 89 -9.73 6.90 10.95
N PHE A 90 -9.75 6.13 12.04
CA PHE A 90 -9.21 6.59 13.33
C PHE A 90 -7.71 6.86 13.33
N LYS A 91 -6.98 6.38 12.32
CA LYS A 91 -5.55 6.66 12.14
C LYS A 91 -5.26 7.94 11.36
N CYS A 92 -6.27 8.54 10.72
CA CYS A 92 -6.09 9.84 10.08
C CYS A 92 -5.89 10.91 11.16
N LEU A 93 -4.83 11.71 11.03
CA LEU A 93 -4.52 12.84 11.91
C LEU A 93 -5.70 13.81 11.92
N GLN A 94 -6.23 14.08 13.11
CA GLN A 94 -7.40 14.95 13.28
C GLN A 94 -7.08 16.43 13.01
N ARG A 95 -5.81 16.82 13.16
CA ARG A 95 -5.36 18.20 13.03
C ARG A 95 -3.87 18.25 12.67
N LEU A 96 -3.55 18.98 11.60
CA LEU A 96 -2.20 19.45 11.35
C LEU A 96 -2.01 20.72 12.20
N LEU A 97 -0.85 20.84 12.86
CA LEU A 97 -0.54 21.89 13.84
C LEU A 97 -0.92 23.30 13.35
#